data_AF-A0A537LWY0-F1
#
_entry.id   AF-A0A537LWY0-F1
#
_cell.length_a   1.000
_cell.length_b   1.000
_cell.length_c   1.000
_cell.angle_alpha   90.00
_cell.angle_beta   90.00
_cell.angle_gamma   90.00
#
_symmetry.space_group_name_H-M   'P 1'
#
loop_
_entity.id
_entity.type
_entity.pdbx_description
1 polymer ?
#
loop_
_entity_poly.entity_id
_entity_poly.type
_entity_poly.pdbx_seq_one_letter_code
_entity_poly.pdbx_strand_id
1 'polypeptide(L)' 'MLSVVIPALNAAAHIGACLDALAGADVVVVDGGSSDGTPEIAKGARII' A
#
# COMPACT_ATOMS: atom_id res chain seq x y z
N MET A 1 -0.20 -17.66 8.37
CA MET A 1 0.37 -16.47 7.73
C MET A 1 -0.60 -16.01 6.67
N LEU A 2 -1.00 -14.73 6.69
CA LEU A 2 -1.92 -14.15 5.71
C LEU A 2 -1.12 -13.23 4.79
N SER A 3 -1.30 -13.40 3.49
CA SER A 3 -0.71 -12.53 2.47
C SER A 3 -1.82 -11.65 1.90
N VAL A 4 -1.54 -10.35 1.75
CA VAL A 4 -2.50 -9.34 1.29
C VAL A 4 -1.91 -8.58 0.11
N VAL A 5 -2.65 -8.53 -0.99
CA VAL A 5 -2.31 -7.76 -2.18
C VAL A 5 -3.24 -6.56 -2.27
N ILE A 6 -2.68 -5.36 -2.34
CA ILE A 6 -3.43 -4.09 -2.38
C ILE A 6 -3.16 -3.42 -3.72
N PRO A 7 -4.10 -3.47 -4.68
CA PRO A 7 -4.03 -2.59 -5.84
C PRO A 7 -4.27 -1.14 -5.40
N ALA A 8 -3.37 -0.25 -5.77
CA ALA A 8 -3.44 1.17 -5.42
C ALA A 8 -3.35 2.04 -6.68
N LEU A 9 -4.19 3.06 -6.75
CA LEU A 9 -4.11 4.12 -7.76
C LEU A 9 -4.67 5.39 -7.12
N ASN A 10 -3.81 6.38 -6.90
CA ASN A 10 -4.17 7.64 -6.26
C ASN A 10 -4.88 7.46 -4.90
N ALA A 11 -4.30 6.62 -4.04
CA ALA A 11 -4.82 6.22 -2.75
C ALA A 11 -4.16 6.96 -1.57
N ALA A 12 -3.49 8.09 -1.78
CA ALA A 12 -2.69 8.76 -0.74
C ALA A 12 -3.50 9.07 0.54
N ALA A 13 -4.79 9.35 0.41
CA ALA A 13 -5.66 9.64 1.54
C ALA A 13 -5.96 8.44 2.46
N HIS A 14 -5.74 7.20 2.00
CA HIS A 14 -6.19 5.99 2.71
C HIS A 14 -5.10 4.94 2.89
N ILE A 15 -4.10 4.90 1.99
CA ILE A 15 -3.12 3.81 1.94
C ILE A 15 -2.34 3.68 3.25
N GLY A 16 -1.98 4.79 3.91
CA GLY A 16 -1.29 4.77 5.20
C GLY A 16 -2.10 4.04 6.28
N ALA A 17 -3.34 4.47 6.52
CA ALA A 17 -4.21 3.86 7.53
C ALA A 17 -4.54 2.39 7.21
N CYS A 18 -4.64 2.03 5.92
CA CYS A 18 -4.83 0.65 5.49
C CYS A 18 -3.62 -0.23 5.84
N LEU A 19 -2.40 0.26 5.57
CA LEU A 19 -1.17 -0.45 5.92
C LEU A 19 -0.99 -0.59 7.43
N ASP A 20 -1.33 0.45 8.20
CA ASP A 20 -1.29 0.42 9.67
C ASP A 20 -2.22 -0.67 10.25
N ALA A 21 -3.43 -0.80 9.68
CA ALA A 21 -4.39 -1.83 10.09
C ALA A 21 -3.93 -3.27 9.75
N LEU A 22 -3.00 -3.40 8.81
CA LEU A 22 -2.44 -4.67 8.35
C LEU A 22 -1.06 -4.97 8.96
N ALA A 23 -0.66 -4.23 10.01
CA ALA A 23 0.63 -4.43 10.68
C ALA A 23 0.85 -5.91 11.07
N GLY A 24 1.94 -6.49 10.56
CA GLY A 24 2.31 -7.89 10.79
C GLY A 24 1.83 -8.89 9.71
N ALA A 25 1.05 -8.45 8.72
CA ALA A 25 0.77 -9.24 7.52
C ALA A 25 1.90 -9.11 6.48
N ASP A 26 2.00 -10.07 5.55
CA ASP A 26 2.86 -9.93 4.37
C ASP A 26 2.08 -9.17 3.29
N VAL A 27 2.43 -7.90 3.09
CA VAL A 27 1.70 -6.98 2.22
C VAL A 27 2.51 -6.66 0.96
N VAL A 28 1.84 -6.75 -0.19
CA VAL A 28 2.32 -6.27 -1.49
C VAL A 28 1.36 -5.20 -2.01
N VAL A 29 1.87 -4.00 -2.24
CA VAL A 29 1.14 -2.92 -2.89
C VAL A 29 1.46 -2.95 -4.38
N VAL A 30 0.44 -3.02 -5.22
CA VAL A 30 0.58 -2.95 -6.68
C VAL A 30 0.19 -1.54 -7.10
N ASP A 31 1.17 -0.71 -7.44
CA ASP A 31 0.88 0.66 -7.83
C ASP A 31 0.51 0.74 -9.32
N GLY A 32 -0.70 1.21 -9.61
CA GLY A 32 -1.24 1.34 -10.96
C GLY A 32 -0.71 2.56 -11.73
N GLY A 33 0.41 3.16 -11.29
CA GLY A 33 0.93 4.41 -11.82
C GLY A 33 0.28 5.63 -11.15
N SER A 34 0.30 5.67 -9.83
CA SER A 34 -0.23 6.82 -9.08
C SER A 34 0.52 8.10 -9.43
N SER A 35 -0.22 9.21 -9.51
CA SER A 35 0.30 10.56 -9.73
C SER A 35 0.21 11.45 -8.49
N ASP A 36 -0.29 10.89 -7.39
CA ASP A 36 -0.29 11.51 -6.06
C ASP A 36 0.85 10.93 -5.19
N GLY A 37 0.79 11.19 -3.88
CA GLY A 37 1.78 10.71 -2.90
C GLY A 37 1.64 9.24 -2.47
N THR A 38 0.84 8.42 -3.18
CA THR A 38 0.60 7.02 -2.81
C THR A 38 1.88 6.19 -2.63
N PRO A 39 2.81 6.15 -3.60
CA PRO A 39 4.01 5.33 -3.46
C PRO A 39 4.92 5.82 -2.33
N GLU A 40 4.93 7.13 -2.04
CA GLU A 40 5.68 7.70 -0.91
C GLU A 40 5.15 7.25 0.44
N ILE A 41 3.83 7.19 0.59
CA ILE A 41 3.18 6.74 1.82
C ILE A 41 3.30 5.22 1.96
N ALA A 42 3.27 4.48 0.86
CA ALA A 42 3.35 3.02 0.84
C ALA A 42 4.76 2.43 1.07
N LYS A 43 5.80 3.24 1.26
CA LYS A 43 7.22 2.81 1.39
C LYS A 43 7.49 1.77 2.50
N GLY A 44 6.59 1.64 3.48
CA GLY A 44 6.67 0.61 4.52
C GLY A 44 6.28 -0.80 4.05
N ALA A 45 5.65 -0.92 2.87
CA ALA A 45 5.29 -2.17 2.24
C ALA A 45 6.19 -2.45 1.03
N ARG A 46 6.13 -3.68 0.51
CA ARG A 46 6.74 -4.01 -0.78
C ARG A 46 5.85 -3.46 -1.89
N ILE A 47 6.42 -2.64 -2.76
CA ILE A 47 5.70 -2.03 -3.88
C ILE A 47 6.16 -2.69 -5.18
N ILE A 48 5.22 -3.06 -6.05
CA ILE A 48 5.46 -3.60 -7.40
C ILE A 48 4.64 -2.85 -8.46
#